data_AF-A0A2V7GSU7-F1
#
_entry.id   AF-A0A2V7GSU7-F1
#
_cell.length_a   1.000
_cell.length_b   1.000
_cell.length_c   1.000
_cell.angle_alpha   90.00
_cell.angle_beta   90.00
_cell.angle_gamma   90.00
#
_symmetry.space_group_name_H-M   'P 1'
#
loop_
_entity.id
_entity.type
_entity.pdbx_description
1 polymer ?
#
loop_
_entity_poly.entity_id
_entity_poly.type
_entity_poly.pdbx_seq_one_letter_code
_entity_poly.pdbx_strand_id
1 'polypeptide(L)'
;MGVGLVYWTFDPLVARNAHLNFNRLGVRVSEYVIDMYGRDTDSALHRGLGTDRFIVVWEIAAPPPPPRPPRPDAAQRPDPGTTGRVLNASDGAGVPAMPRLRDGPPAAPLRVEIPLEIEKVQQASLELAGRWRATTRAAFTWGLEHGYRVAGFYRDVPAGRAYYVLARQR
;
A
#
# COMPACT_ATOMS: atom_id res chain seq x y z
N MET A 1 -12.81 -14.37 28.18
CA MET A 1 -11.61 -13.63 27.73
C MET A 1 -11.71 -13.50 26.22
N GLY A 2 -11.73 -12.27 25.70
CA GLY A 2 -11.89 -12.00 24.26
C GLY A 2 -10.55 -11.75 23.59
N VAL A 3 -10.44 -12.10 22.31
CA VAL A 3 -9.26 -11.76 21.49
C VAL A 3 -9.31 -10.26 21.19
N GLY A 4 -8.44 -9.48 21.82
CA GLY A 4 -8.38 -8.02 21.62
C GLY A 4 -7.66 -7.60 20.35
N LEU A 5 -6.71 -8.42 19.88
CA LEU A 5 -5.84 -8.14 18.74
C LEU A 5 -5.70 -9.38 17.84
N VAL A 6 -5.79 -9.20 16.53
CA VAL A 6 -5.50 -10.25 15.54
C VAL A 6 -4.44 -9.73 14.57
N TYR A 7 -3.41 -10.53 14.33
CA TYR A 7 -2.35 -10.24 13.38
C TYR A 7 -2.41 -11.20 12.19
N TRP A 8 -2.20 -10.68 10.99
CA TRP A 8 -1.99 -11.51 9.80
C TRP A 8 -1.17 -10.75 8.76
N THR A 9 -0.70 -11.49 7.76
CA THR A 9 0.06 -10.95 6.65
C THR A 9 -0.75 -10.88 5.37
N PHE A 10 -0.46 -9.92 4.49
CA PHE A 10 -0.96 -9.94 3.11
C PHE A 10 0.01 -9.29 2.13
N ASP A 11 -0.15 -9.58 0.84
CA ASP A 11 0.66 -8.96 -0.22
C ASP A 11 0.24 -7.49 -0.46
N PRO A 12 1.15 -6.51 -0.30
CA PRO A 12 0.86 -5.10 -0.56
C PRO A 12 0.42 -4.82 -2.01
N LEU A 13 0.80 -5.65 -3.00
CA LEU A 13 0.39 -5.45 -4.39
C LEU A 13 -1.02 -5.97 -4.69
N VAL A 14 -1.62 -6.78 -3.81
CA VAL A 14 -2.98 -7.31 -4.02
C VAL A 14 -4.02 -6.31 -3.52
N ALA A 15 -4.46 -5.44 -4.42
CA ALA A 15 -5.39 -4.34 -4.13
C ALA A 15 -6.70 -4.77 -3.48
N ARG A 16 -7.22 -5.96 -3.80
CA ARG A 16 -8.44 -6.50 -3.17
C ARG A 16 -8.24 -6.73 -1.68
N ASN A 17 -7.09 -7.31 -1.30
CA ASN A 17 -6.74 -7.54 0.09
C ASN A 17 -6.50 -6.21 0.80
N ALA A 18 -5.81 -5.27 0.16
CA ALA A 18 -5.63 -3.93 0.69
C ALA A 18 -6.98 -3.25 0.99
N HIS A 19 -7.94 -3.30 0.06
CA HIS A 19 -9.27 -2.74 0.27
C HIS A 19 -10.02 -3.38 1.44
N LEU A 20 -9.98 -4.71 1.55
CA LEU A 20 -10.59 -5.42 2.68
C LEU A 20 -9.95 -4.97 4.01
N ASN A 21 -8.63 -5.02 4.08
CA ASN A 21 -7.85 -4.71 5.28
C ASN A 21 -8.07 -3.26 5.75
N PHE A 22 -7.86 -2.27 4.88
CA PHE A 22 -7.92 -0.86 5.28
C PHE A 22 -9.33 -0.29 5.31
N ASN A 23 -10.16 -0.59 4.30
CA ASN A 23 -11.43 0.12 4.13
C ASN A 23 -12.62 -0.61 4.73
N ARG A 24 -12.51 -1.92 5.02
CA ARG A 24 -13.58 -2.70 5.67
C ARG A 24 -13.24 -3.03 7.11
N LEU A 25 -12.01 -3.48 7.37
CA LEU A 25 -11.60 -3.91 8.72
C LEU A 25 -10.94 -2.79 9.54
N GLY A 26 -10.38 -1.77 8.88
CA GLY A 26 -9.71 -0.66 9.56
C GLY A 26 -8.39 -1.06 10.21
N VAL A 27 -7.66 -2.02 9.63
CA VAL A 27 -6.39 -2.49 10.20
C VAL A 27 -5.31 -1.41 10.18
N ARG A 28 -4.30 -1.59 11.03
CA ARG A 28 -3.05 -0.80 10.99
C ARG A 28 -1.92 -1.69 10.51
N VAL A 29 -0.98 -1.11 9.74
CA VAL A 29 0.28 -1.80 9.44
C VAL A 29 1.14 -1.79 10.69
N SER A 30 1.58 -2.98 11.09
CA SER A 30 2.57 -3.19 12.15
C SER A 30 3.98 -3.20 11.56
N GLU A 31 4.17 -3.91 10.45
CA GLU A 31 5.48 -4.12 9.86
C GLU A 31 5.38 -4.36 8.35
N TYR A 32 6.45 -4.04 7.63
CA TYR A 32 6.66 -4.44 6.25
C TYR A 32 7.85 -5.40 6.18
N VAL A 33 7.59 -6.65 5.81
CA VAL A 33 8.62 -7.69 5.74
C VAL A 33 8.96 -7.95 4.28
N ILE A 34 10.23 -7.76 3.95
CA ILE A 34 10.80 -8.06 2.64
C ILE A 34 11.00 -9.56 2.51
N ASP A 35 10.53 -10.15 1.41
CA ASP A 35 10.72 -11.56 1.07
C ASP A 35 10.38 -12.51 2.25
N MET A 36 9.19 -12.33 2.85
CA MET A 36 8.70 -13.04 4.04
C MET A 36 8.84 -14.57 3.97
N TYR A 37 8.69 -15.15 2.78
CA TYR A 37 8.79 -16.60 2.57
C TYR A 37 10.12 -17.03 1.93
N GLY A 38 11.11 -16.15 1.91
CA GLY A 38 12.44 -16.40 1.34
C GLY A 38 12.54 -16.10 -0.16
N ARG A 39 13.79 -15.97 -0.62
CA ARG A 39 14.16 -15.70 -2.02
C ARG A 39 14.17 -16.95 -2.90
N ASP A 40 14.42 -18.11 -2.30
CA ASP A 40 14.53 -19.42 -2.98
C ASP A 40 13.19 -20.16 -3.06
N THR A 41 12.07 -19.44 -3.12
CA THR A 41 10.78 -20.07 -3.38
C THR A 41 10.67 -20.39 -4.87
N ASP A 42 11.22 -21.55 -5.25
CA ASP A 42 11.11 -22.20 -6.56
C ASP A 42 9.64 -22.65 -6.89
N SER A 43 8.67 -22.03 -6.24
CA SER A 43 7.25 -22.30 -6.41
C SER A 43 6.71 -21.46 -7.57
N ALA A 44 6.05 -22.13 -8.52
CA ALA A 44 5.32 -21.52 -9.62
C ALA A 44 4.30 -20.43 -9.19
N LEU A 45 3.95 -20.37 -7.89
CA LEU A 45 3.08 -19.37 -7.32
C LEU A 45 3.75 -17.98 -7.14
N HIS A 46 5.08 -17.92 -6.99
CA HIS A 46 5.81 -16.66 -6.73
C HIS A 46 6.71 -16.20 -7.87
N ARG A 47 6.99 -17.03 -8.90
CA ARG A 47 7.68 -16.70 -10.18
C ARG A 47 8.80 -15.63 -10.06
N GLY A 48 9.61 -15.67 -9.00
CA GLY A 48 10.72 -14.74 -8.78
C GLY A 48 10.35 -13.29 -8.42
N LEU A 49 9.08 -12.99 -8.10
CA LEU A 49 8.59 -11.62 -7.84
C LEU A 49 8.76 -11.14 -6.40
N GLY A 50 9.45 -11.91 -5.56
CA GLY A 50 9.59 -11.62 -4.14
C GLY A 50 8.30 -11.81 -3.33
N THR A 51 8.45 -12.05 -2.04
CA THR A 51 7.34 -12.42 -1.13
C THR A 51 7.09 -11.36 -0.08
N ASP A 52 7.13 -10.09 -0.47
CA ASP A 52 6.90 -8.99 0.47
C ASP A 52 5.51 -9.06 1.09
N ARG A 53 5.44 -8.77 2.38
CA ARG A 53 4.20 -8.80 3.16
C ARG A 53 4.09 -7.59 4.05
N PHE A 54 2.89 -7.03 4.12
CA PHE A 54 2.51 -6.27 5.31
C PHE A 54 2.08 -7.24 6.40
N ILE A 55 2.59 -7.05 7.61
CA ILE A 55 1.96 -7.54 8.84
C ILE A 55 1.00 -6.45 9.29
N VAL A 56 -0.28 -6.81 9.42
CA VAL A 56 -1.32 -5.90 9.91
C VAL A 56 -1.89 -6.37 11.24
N VAL A 57 -2.38 -5.41 12.01
CA VAL A 57 -3.09 -5.64 13.26
C VAL A 57 -4.52 -5.12 13.15
N TRP A 58 -5.47 -5.94 13.61
CA TRP A 58 -6.86 -5.56 13.79
C TRP A 58 -7.23 -5.62 15.26
N GLU A 59 -7.73 -4.51 15.77
CA GLU A 59 -8.17 -4.36 17.15
C GLU A 59 -9.67 -4.64 17.23
N ILE A 60 -10.05 -5.90 17.49
CA ILE A 60 -11.46 -6.33 17.47
C ILE A 60 -12.28 -5.60 18.55
N ALA A 61 -11.67 -5.35 19.70
CA ALA A 61 -12.31 -4.70 20.84
C ALA A 61 -12.30 -3.16 20.72
N ALA A 62 -11.69 -2.59 19.67
CA ALA A 62 -11.76 -1.16 19.44
C ALA A 62 -13.16 -0.81 18.89
N PRO A 63 -13.79 0.28 19.36
CA PRO A 63 -14.99 0.79 18.71
C PRO A 63 -14.70 1.01 17.22
N PRO A 64 -15.63 0.67 16.31
CA PRO A 64 -15.43 0.88 14.89
C PRO A 64 -15.00 2.33 14.64
N PRO A 65 -14.08 2.59 13.69
CA PRO A 65 -13.73 3.95 13.35
C PRO A 65 -15.03 4.71 13.08
N PRO A 66 -15.22 5.92 13.64
CA PRO A 66 -16.45 6.66 13.43
C PRO A 66 -16.71 6.74 11.92
N PRO A 67 -17.96 6.52 11.46
CA PRO A 67 -18.28 6.67 10.06
C PRO A 67 -17.72 8.01 9.62
N ARG A 68 -16.88 8.01 8.56
CA ARG A 68 -16.26 9.24 8.08
C ARG A 68 -17.42 10.21 7.83
N PRO A 69 -17.57 11.30 8.62
CA PRO A 69 -18.73 12.16 8.50
C PRO A 69 -18.75 12.68 7.06
N PRO A 70 -19.92 12.76 6.40
CA PRO A 70 -20.02 13.53 5.17
C PRO A 70 -19.53 14.94 5.53
N ARG A 71 -18.31 15.27 5.08
CA ARG A 71 -17.68 16.53 5.43
C ARG A 71 -18.43 17.62 4.67
N PRO A 72 -18.99 18.63 5.36
CA PRO A 72 -19.71 19.72 4.71
C PRO A 72 -18.86 20.44 3.65
N ASP A 73 -17.53 20.42 3.78
CA ASP A 73 -16.56 21.07 2.89
C ASP A 73 -15.66 20.10 2.11
N ALA A 74 -16.16 18.91 1.73
CA ALA A 74 -15.40 17.96 0.92
C ALA A 74 -14.93 18.53 -0.45
N ALA A 75 -15.48 19.67 -0.88
CA ALA A 75 -15.12 20.35 -2.13
C ALA A 75 -13.83 21.19 -2.06
N GLN A 76 -13.30 21.54 -0.88
CA GLN A 76 -12.24 22.57 -0.77
C GLN A 76 -10.97 22.15 -0.03
N ARG A 77 -10.98 21.04 0.73
CA ARG A 77 -9.73 20.43 1.20
C ARG A 77 -9.36 19.23 0.33
N PRO A 78 -8.19 19.26 -0.31
CA PRO A 78 -7.77 18.15 -1.15
C PRO A 78 -7.70 16.85 -0.32
N ASP A 79 -8.37 15.78 -0.78
CA ASP A 79 -8.31 14.47 -0.13
C ASP A 79 -6.83 14.01 -0.14
N PRO A 80 -6.24 13.63 1.00
CA PRO A 80 -4.90 13.05 1.03
C PRO A 80 -4.77 11.84 0.09
N GLY A 81 -5.88 11.13 -0.16
CA GLY A 81 -5.99 10.05 -1.14
C GLY A 81 -5.82 10.49 -2.59
N THR A 82 -5.97 11.79 -2.91
CA THR A 82 -5.86 12.34 -4.27
C THR A 82 -4.74 13.37 -4.45
N THR A 83 -4.15 13.89 -3.36
CA THR A 83 -3.25 15.06 -3.43
C THR A 83 -1.85 14.90 -2.83
N GLY A 84 -1.51 13.71 -2.34
CA GLY A 84 -0.14 13.37 -1.99
C GLY A 84 0.77 13.17 -3.20
N ARG A 85 2.07 13.44 -3.05
CA ARG A 85 3.09 13.09 -4.05
C ARG A 85 3.15 11.57 -4.18
N VAL A 86 2.99 11.06 -5.40
CA VAL A 86 3.16 9.62 -5.68
C VAL A 86 4.65 9.31 -5.80
N LEU A 87 5.13 8.39 -4.95
CA LEU A 87 6.55 8.04 -4.87
C LEU A 87 7.00 7.22 -6.07
N ASN A 88 6.17 6.29 -6.54
CA ASN A 88 6.45 5.37 -7.63
C ASN A 88 5.44 5.54 -8.79
N ALA A 89 5.18 6.79 -9.20
CA ALA A 89 4.23 7.09 -10.26
C ALA A 89 4.53 6.28 -11.52
N SER A 90 3.48 5.73 -12.14
CA SER A 90 3.61 5.08 -13.44
C SER A 90 3.55 6.08 -14.60
N ASP A 91 4.22 5.76 -15.71
CA ASP A 91 4.14 6.53 -16.95
C ASP A 91 2.86 6.21 -17.75
N GLY A 92 2.72 6.82 -18.94
CA GLY A 92 1.58 6.56 -19.83
C GLY A 92 1.47 5.11 -20.32
N ALA A 93 2.55 4.32 -20.23
CA ALA A 93 2.55 2.89 -20.53
C ALA A 93 2.29 2.02 -19.28
N GLY A 94 2.13 2.64 -18.12
CA GLY A 94 1.87 1.97 -16.86
C GLY A 94 3.09 1.33 -16.20
N VAL A 95 4.29 1.79 -16.57
CA VAL A 95 5.56 1.34 -15.99
C VAL A 95 5.88 2.20 -14.77
N PRO A 96 6.01 1.64 -13.56
CA PRO A 96 6.31 2.42 -12.37
C PRO A 96 7.78 2.90 -12.38
N ALA A 97 7.97 4.15 -11.97
CA ALA A 97 9.30 4.72 -11.78
C ALA A 97 9.86 4.37 -10.39
N MET A 98 11.19 4.22 -10.31
CA MET A 98 11.87 4.13 -9.02
C MET A 98 11.68 5.42 -8.23
N PRO A 99 11.29 5.34 -6.95
CA PRO A 99 11.17 6.51 -6.11
C PRO A 99 12.47 7.32 -6.03
N ARG A 100 12.36 8.64 -6.20
CA ARG A 100 13.47 9.58 -6.00
C ARG A 100 13.54 9.99 -4.53
N LEU A 101 14.26 9.20 -3.74
CA LEU A 101 14.31 9.27 -2.27
C LEU A 101 15.45 10.15 -1.71
N ARG A 102 15.77 11.27 -2.37
CA ARG A 102 16.98 12.07 -2.07
C ARG A 102 16.73 13.32 -1.23
N ASP A 103 15.47 13.72 -1.08
CA ASP A 103 15.09 14.89 -0.30
C ASP A 103 14.59 14.46 1.07
N GLY A 104 14.92 15.24 2.10
CA GLY A 104 14.41 15.01 3.45
C GLY A 104 12.88 14.87 3.46
N PRO A 105 12.32 14.08 4.39
CA PRO A 105 10.94 13.63 4.30
C PRO A 105 9.95 14.79 4.33
N PRO A 106 9.13 15.00 3.28
CA PRO A 106 8.25 16.16 3.16
C PRO A 106 7.19 16.21 4.26
N ALA A 107 6.69 17.41 4.58
CA ALA A 107 5.58 17.54 5.54
C ALA A 107 4.25 16.97 4.99
N ALA A 108 4.12 16.84 3.68
CA ALA A 108 2.91 16.40 2.99
C ALA A 108 2.72 14.86 3.05
N PRO A 109 1.47 14.38 2.98
CA PRO A 109 1.20 12.96 2.78
C PRO A 109 1.80 12.46 1.46
N LEU A 110 2.28 11.22 1.48
CA LEU A 110 2.85 10.54 0.33
C LEU A 110 1.90 9.46 -0.16
N ARG A 111 2.05 9.05 -1.42
CA ARG A 111 1.26 7.99 -2.02
C ARG A 111 2.15 6.94 -2.65
N VAL A 112 1.76 5.68 -2.51
CA VAL A 112 2.38 4.55 -3.22
C VAL A 112 1.34 3.96 -4.15
N GLU A 113 1.61 4.02 -5.44
CA GLU A 113 0.76 3.47 -6.49
C GLU A 113 0.97 1.97 -6.61
N ILE A 114 -0.11 1.24 -6.90
CA ILE A 114 -0.12 -0.16 -7.30
C ILE A 114 -1.11 -0.36 -8.45
N PRO A 115 -0.95 -1.41 -9.29
CA PRO A 115 -2.00 -1.81 -10.22
C PRO A 115 -3.23 -2.29 -9.45
N LEU A 116 -4.42 -2.07 -10.01
CA LEU A 116 -5.65 -2.56 -9.40
C LEU A 116 -5.75 -4.10 -9.43
N GLU A 117 -5.11 -4.74 -10.41
CA GLU A 117 -5.10 -6.20 -10.62
C GLU A 117 -3.66 -6.66 -10.92
N ILE A 118 -2.85 -6.84 -9.87
CA ILE A 118 -1.45 -7.28 -10.04
C ILE A 118 -1.34 -8.63 -10.76
N GLU A 119 -2.32 -9.51 -10.59
CA GLU A 119 -2.36 -10.84 -11.22
C GLU A 119 -2.42 -10.72 -12.75
N LYS A 120 -3.18 -9.76 -13.29
CA LYS A 120 -3.21 -9.48 -14.74
C LYS A 120 -1.86 -8.97 -15.24
N VAL A 121 -1.22 -8.09 -14.47
CA VAL A 121 0.13 -7.60 -14.79
C VAL A 121 1.13 -8.75 -14.80
N GLN A 122 1.09 -9.66 -13.83
CA GLN A 122 1.95 -10.84 -13.76
C GLN A 122 1.74 -11.84 -14.91
N GLN A 123 0.50 -11.97 -15.38
CA GLN A 123 0.17 -12.79 -16.56
C GLN A 123 0.73 -12.19 -17.84
N ALA A 124 0.65 -10.86 -17.98
CA ALA A 124 1.12 -10.14 -19.15
C ALA A 124 2.66 -9.99 -19.19
N SER A 125 3.29 -9.66 -18.06
CA SER A 125 4.74 -9.45 -17.97
C SER A 125 5.24 -9.62 -16.53
N LEU A 126 6.06 -10.65 -16.32
CA LEU A 126 6.78 -10.84 -15.05
C LEU A 126 7.78 -9.72 -14.78
N GLU A 127 8.42 -9.18 -15.81
CA GLU A 127 9.34 -8.05 -15.66
C GLU A 127 8.62 -6.82 -15.10
N LEU A 128 7.46 -6.47 -15.67
CA LEU A 128 6.66 -5.34 -15.20
C LEU A 128 6.16 -5.57 -13.76
N ALA A 129 5.69 -6.78 -13.45
CA ALA A 129 5.31 -7.13 -12.08
C ALA A 129 6.49 -7.02 -11.10
N GLY A 130 7.69 -7.43 -11.52
CA GLY A 130 8.91 -7.31 -10.73
C GLY A 130 9.28 -5.85 -10.47
N ARG A 131 9.07 -4.99 -11.46
CA ARG A 131 9.26 -3.55 -11.31
C ARG A 131 8.24 -2.93 -10.35
N TRP A 132 6.97 -3.35 -10.39
CA TRP A 132 5.99 -2.96 -9.38
C TRP A 132 6.41 -3.39 -7.97
N ARG A 133 6.91 -4.62 -7.78
CA ARG A 133 7.47 -5.05 -6.49
C ARG A 133 8.63 -4.17 -6.06
N ALA A 134 9.64 -4.00 -6.90
CA ALA A 134 10.85 -3.25 -6.55
C ALA A 134 10.54 -1.79 -6.16
N THR A 135 9.69 -1.13 -6.94
CA THR A 135 9.35 0.28 -6.72
C THR A 135 8.48 0.48 -5.47
N THR A 136 7.52 -0.42 -5.22
CA THR A 136 6.68 -0.37 -4.01
C THR A 136 7.49 -0.73 -2.76
N ARG A 137 8.38 -1.73 -2.84
CA ARG A 137 9.34 -2.07 -1.78
C ARG A 137 10.16 -0.86 -1.37
N ALA A 138 10.81 -0.21 -2.33
CA ALA A 138 11.60 1.00 -2.07
C ALA A 138 10.75 2.11 -1.43
N ALA A 139 9.53 2.32 -1.90
CA ALA A 139 8.64 3.37 -1.37
C ALA A 139 8.16 3.08 0.07
N PHE A 140 7.78 1.84 0.38
CA PHE A 140 7.31 1.47 1.72
C PHE A 140 8.45 1.43 2.73
N THR A 141 9.57 0.79 2.40
CA THR A 141 10.74 0.73 3.28
C THR A 141 11.19 2.14 3.66
N TRP A 142 11.41 3.00 2.67
CA TRP A 142 11.80 4.38 2.94
C TRP A 142 10.76 5.14 3.75
N GLY A 143 9.47 5.04 3.40
CA GLY A 143 8.42 5.77 4.10
C GLY A 143 8.33 5.37 5.58
N LEU A 144 8.35 4.08 5.88
CA LEU A 144 8.29 3.56 7.25
C LEU A 144 9.53 3.95 8.06
N GLU A 145 10.73 3.88 7.47
CA GLU A 145 11.98 4.31 8.11
C GLU A 145 12.02 5.81 8.41
N HIS A 146 11.31 6.64 7.62
CA HIS A 146 11.26 8.09 7.79
C HIS A 146 10.05 8.59 8.61
N GLY A 147 9.44 7.70 9.39
CA GLY A 147 8.36 8.03 10.33
C GLY A 147 7.01 8.27 9.67
N TYR A 148 6.78 7.72 8.48
CA TYR A 148 5.44 7.62 7.93
C TYR A 148 4.79 6.30 8.35
N ARG A 149 3.46 6.30 8.42
CA ARG A 149 2.64 5.10 8.53
C ARG A 149 1.66 5.03 7.36
N VAL A 150 1.28 3.81 6.98
CA VAL A 150 0.18 3.61 6.04
C VAL A 150 -1.13 3.99 6.73
N ALA A 151 -1.75 5.06 6.25
CA ALA A 151 -2.93 5.68 6.84
C ALA A 151 -4.24 5.31 6.12
N GLY A 152 -4.16 4.74 4.92
CA GLY A 152 -5.35 4.30 4.19
C GLY A 152 -5.04 3.79 2.78
N PHE A 153 -6.10 3.37 2.11
CA PHE A 153 -6.05 2.80 0.76
C PHE A 153 -7.18 3.33 -0.11
N TYR A 154 -6.85 3.79 -1.32
CA TYR A 154 -7.78 4.34 -2.30
C TYR A 154 -7.71 3.54 -3.60
N ARG A 155 -8.86 3.36 -4.27
CA ARG A 155 -8.95 2.69 -5.57
C ARG A 155 -9.48 3.68 -6.59
N ASP A 156 -8.76 3.82 -7.70
CA ASP A 156 -9.17 4.53 -8.90
C ASP A 156 -9.53 3.48 -9.96
N VAL A 157 -10.80 3.05 -9.92
CA VAL A 157 -11.31 1.99 -10.80
C VAL A 157 -11.26 2.42 -12.27
N PRO A 158 -11.68 3.65 -12.65
CA PRO A 158 -11.56 4.11 -14.03
C PRO A 158 -10.12 4.11 -14.56
N ALA A 159 -9.14 4.50 -13.74
CA ALA A 159 -7.73 4.49 -14.14
C ALA A 159 -7.05 3.12 -14.03
N GLY A 160 -7.71 2.10 -13.46
CA GLY A 160 -7.11 0.79 -13.20
C GLY A 160 -5.97 0.82 -12.17
N ARG A 161 -5.99 1.81 -11.27
CA ARG A 161 -4.93 2.04 -10.25
C ARG A 161 -5.48 1.98 -8.84
N ALA A 162 -4.58 1.74 -7.89
CA ALA A 162 -4.86 1.96 -6.48
C ALA A 162 -3.66 2.59 -5.78
N TYR A 163 -3.93 3.21 -4.63
CA TYR A 163 -2.95 4.03 -3.93
C TYR A 163 -3.01 3.77 -2.43
N TYR A 164 -1.88 3.49 -1.82
CA TYR A 164 -1.71 3.63 -0.38
C TYR A 164 -1.37 5.06 -0.02
N VAL A 165 -1.90 5.55 1.08
CA VAL A 165 -1.58 6.86 1.63
C VAL A 165 -0.65 6.68 2.82
N LEU A 166 0.50 7.34 2.78
CA LEU A 166 1.48 7.40 3.86
C LEU A 166 1.40 8.77 4.53
N ALA A 167 1.18 8.78 5.84
CA ALA A 167 1.11 10.01 6.63
C ALA A 167 2.14 9.97 7.77
N ARG A 168 2.74 11.12 8.10
CA ARG A 168 3.68 11.22 9.23
C ARG A 168 3.01 10.78 10.53
N GLN A 169 3.75 10.03 11.33
CA GLN A 169 3.44 9.85 12.75
C GLN A 169 3.71 11.18 13.45
N ARG A 170 2.73 11.65 14.23
CA ARG A 170 2.87 12.85 15.07
C ARG A 170 3.64 12.50 16.33
#